data_AF-A0A7X5TM41-F1
#
_entry.id   AF-A0A7X5TM41-F1
#
_cell.length_a   1.000
_cell.length_b   1.000
_cell.length_c   1.000
_cell.angle_alpha   90.00
_cell.angle_beta   90.00
_cell.angle_gamma   90.00
#
_symmetry.space_group_name_H-M   'P 1'
#
loop_
_entity.id
_entity.type
_entity.pdbx_description
1 polymer ?
#
loop_
_entity_poly.entity_id
_entity_poly.type
_entity_poly.pdbx_seq_one_letter_code
_entity_poly.pdbx_strand_id
1 'polypeptide(L)'
;MNRQNLNNIAKQDPRLGAAIKGSGTRNPNFSVGSGTQKEADRLGKIWVGDGAKLTTDGKGWVNADGTRVYRFPKEKPNTPAEFTNTGIQANFEILKDGKRVSNGHM
;
A
#
# COMPACT_ATOMS: atom_id res chain seq x y z
N MET A 1 3.10 -8.16 -14.05
CA MET A 1 2.09 -8.22 -12.98
C MET A 1 0.87 -8.99 -13.49
N ASN A 2 0.40 -10.02 -12.77
CA ASN A 2 -0.72 -10.88 -13.20
C ASN A 2 -2.09 -10.21 -12.90
N ARG A 3 -2.91 -9.97 -13.93
CA ARG A 3 -4.23 -9.31 -13.83
C ARG A 3 -5.23 -10.11 -12.98
N GLN A 4 -5.20 -11.44 -13.03
CA GLN A 4 -6.13 -12.27 -12.24
C GLN A 4 -5.81 -12.19 -10.74
N ASN A 5 -4.53 -12.15 -10.38
CA ASN A 5 -4.09 -11.96 -9.00
C ASN A 5 -4.56 -10.61 -8.43
N LEU A 6 -4.41 -9.54 -9.22
CA LEU A 6 -4.90 -8.21 -8.83
C LEU A 6 -6.42 -8.20 -8.60
N ASN A 7 -7.18 -8.81 -9.49
CA ASN A 7 -8.64 -8.88 -9.33
C ASN A 7 -9.04 -9.64 -8.06
N ASN A 8 -8.31 -10.70 -7.70
CA ASN A 8 -8.55 -11.44 -6.46
C ASN A 8 -8.25 -10.59 -5.23
N ILE A 9 -7.13 -9.85 -5.22
CA ILE A 9 -6.78 -8.91 -4.14
C ILE A 9 -7.84 -7.82 -4.00
N ALA A 10 -8.26 -7.20 -5.11
CA ALA A 10 -9.25 -6.11 -5.12
C ALA A 10 -10.59 -6.52 -4.51
N LYS A 11 -10.99 -7.80 -4.63
CA LYS A 11 -12.24 -8.33 -4.10
C LYS A 11 -12.22 -8.56 -2.58
N GLN A 12 -11.05 -8.60 -1.95
CA GLN A 12 -10.93 -8.90 -0.52
C GLN A 12 -11.32 -7.70 0.36
N ASP A 13 -11.06 -6.47 -0.11
CA ASP A 13 -11.39 -5.24 0.62
C ASP A 13 -11.44 -4.05 -0.37
N PRO A 14 -12.43 -3.14 -0.28
CA PRO A 14 -12.52 -1.99 -1.17
C PRO A 14 -11.28 -1.09 -1.13
N ARG A 15 -10.55 -1.02 -0.01
CA ARG A 15 -9.31 -0.24 0.12
C ARG A 15 -8.18 -0.84 -0.73
N LEU A 16 -8.13 -2.17 -0.84
CA LEU A 16 -7.20 -2.86 -1.77
C LEU A 16 -7.62 -2.61 -3.23
N GLY A 17 -8.92 -2.59 -3.51
CA GLY A 17 -9.44 -2.19 -4.82
C GLY A 17 -9.02 -0.76 -5.21
N ALA A 18 -9.09 0.18 -4.27
CA ALA A 18 -8.62 1.56 -4.46
C ALA A 18 -7.10 1.61 -4.71
N ALA A 19 -6.30 0.87 -3.94
CA ALA A 19 -4.85 0.79 -4.14
C ALA A 19 -4.46 0.29 -5.53
N ILE A 20 -5.19 -0.71 -6.07
CA ILE A 20 -4.99 -1.25 -7.43
C ILE A 20 -5.43 -0.24 -8.50
N LYS A 21 -6.56 0.44 -8.28
CA LYS A 21 -7.07 1.45 -9.21
C LYS A 21 -6.09 2.62 -9.37
N GLY A 22 -5.38 2.98 -8.30
CA GLY A 22 -4.49 4.13 -8.29
C GLY A 22 -5.25 5.45 -8.18
N SER A 23 -4.50 6.57 -8.21
CA SER A 23 -5.07 7.92 -8.11
C SER A 23 -5.88 8.34 -9.35
N GLY A 24 -5.62 7.72 -10.51
CA GLY A 24 -6.15 8.19 -11.80
C GLY A 24 -5.59 9.55 -12.25
N THR A 25 -4.56 10.08 -11.57
CA THR A 25 -3.93 11.36 -11.88
C THR A 25 -2.41 11.20 -12.03
N ARG A 26 -1.70 12.30 -12.30
CA ARG A 26 -0.22 12.32 -12.29
C ARG A 26 0.37 12.26 -10.88
N ASN A 27 -0.40 12.55 -9.84
CA ASN A 27 0.06 12.41 -8.46
C ASN A 27 -0.04 10.93 -8.06
N PRO A 28 1.08 10.26 -7.71
CA PRO A 28 1.03 8.86 -7.31
C PRO A 28 0.42 8.66 -5.92
N ASN A 29 0.30 9.72 -5.10
CA ASN A 29 -0.18 9.63 -3.73
C ASN A 29 -1.69 9.89 -3.67
N PHE A 30 -2.43 9.01 -2.98
CA PHE A 30 -3.87 9.12 -2.82
C PHE A 30 -4.34 8.32 -1.60
N SER A 31 -5.49 8.72 -1.03
CA SER A 31 -6.09 7.97 0.07
C SER A 31 -6.75 6.70 -0.43
N VAL A 32 -6.56 5.60 0.28
CA VAL A 32 -7.34 4.36 0.08
C VAL A 32 -8.46 4.22 1.10
N GLY A 33 -8.57 5.14 2.06
CA GLY A 33 -9.48 5.07 3.20
C GLY A 33 -8.71 5.17 4.51
N SER A 34 -9.36 4.81 5.62
CA SER A 34 -8.76 4.77 6.95
C SER A 34 -8.91 3.37 7.58
N GLY A 35 -8.14 3.11 8.63
CA GLY A 35 -8.22 1.88 9.40
C GLY A 35 -7.26 1.88 10.58
N THR A 36 -7.41 0.89 11.45
CA THR A 36 -6.46 0.61 12.53
C THR A 36 -5.16 0.02 11.99
N GLN A 37 -4.07 0.09 12.76
CA GLN A 37 -2.80 -0.59 12.43
C GLN A 37 -3.00 -2.09 12.16
N LYS A 38 -3.85 -2.76 12.95
CA LYS A 38 -4.15 -4.19 12.76
C LYS A 38 -4.84 -4.46 11.42
N GLU A 39 -5.75 -3.60 11.00
CA GLU A 39 -6.37 -3.70 9.67
C GLU A 39 -5.35 -3.42 8.56
N ALA A 40 -4.51 -2.40 8.74
CA ALA A 40 -3.44 -2.06 7.80
C ALA A 40 -2.53 -3.27 7.56
N ASP A 41 -2.08 -3.91 8.63
CA ASP A 41 -1.18 -5.07 8.55
C ASP A 41 -1.87 -6.28 7.94
N ARG A 42 -3.16 -6.51 8.25
CA ARG A 42 -3.94 -7.57 7.60
C ARG A 42 -4.03 -7.34 6.09
N LEU A 43 -4.41 -6.14 5.67
CA LEU A 43 -4.51 -5.78 4.27
C LEU A 43 -3.15 -5.78 3.58
N GLY A 44 -2.11 -5.37 4.29
CA GLY A 44 -0.71 -5.39 3.85
C GLY A 44 -0.23 -6.80 3.52
N LYS A 45 -0.58 -7.79 4.33
CA LYS A 45 -0.30 -9.21 4.04
C LYS A 45 -1.00 -9.69 2.77
N ILE A 46 -2.28 -9.35 2.58
CA ILE A 46 -3.03 -9.70 1.36
C ILE A 46 -2.40 -9.01 0.14
N TRP A 47 -2.01 -7.74 0.28
CA TRP A 47 -1.39 -6.94 -0.76
C TRP A 47 -0.09 -7.57 -1.28
N VAL A 48 0.79 -7.99 -0.38
CA VAL A 48 2.07 -8.59 -0.77
C VAL A 48 1.94 -10.07 -1.13
N GLY A 49 0.98 -10.78 -0.53
CA GLY A 49 0.72 -12.19 -0.77
C GLY A 49 1.86 -13.10 -0.29
N ASP A 50 1.73 -14.40 -0.61
CA ASP A 50 2.70 -15.41 -0.19
C ASP A 50 4.08 -15.20 -0.81
N GLY A 51 5.12 -15.60 -0.08
CA GLY A 51 6.51 -15.43 -0.50
C GLY A 51 7.02 -13.98 -0.41
N ALA A 52 6.25 -13.08 0.20
CA ALA A 52 6.70 -11.74 0.51
C ALA A 52 7.92 -11.75 1.45
N LYS A 53 8.80 -10.77 1.26
CA LYS A 53 10.04 -10.61 2.02
C LYS A 53 10.04 -9.25 2.70
N LEU A 54 10.78 -9.15 3.81
CA LEU A 54 11.05 -7.85 4.42
C LEU A 54 11.84 -6.97 3.44
N THR A 55 11.48 -5.69 3.34
CA THR A 55 12.29 -4.72 2.60
C THR A 55 13.65 -4.57 3.26
N THR A 56 14.69 -4.21 2.50
CA THR A 56 16.06 -4.08 3.01
C THR A 56 16.18 -3.12 4.19
N ASP A 57 15.32 -2.11 4.25
CA ASP A 57 15.29 -1.12 5.34
C ASP A 57 14.42 -1.53 6.54
N GLY A 58 13.83 -2.74 6.52
CA GLY A 58 13.04 -3.31 7.60
C GLY A 58 11.66 -2.69 7.82
N LYS A 59 11.22 -1.77 6.94
CA LYS A 59 10.05 -0.91 7.15
C LYS A 59 8.81 -1.34 6.36
N GLY A 60 8.82 -2.55 5.81
CA GLY A 60 7.70 -3.08 5.07
C GLY A 60 7.96 -4.46 4.49
N TRP A 61 6.98 -4.95 3.74
CA TRP A 61 7.11 -6.16 2.96
C TRP A 61 7.05 -5.84 1.47
N VAL A 62 7.84 -6.55 0.67
CA VAL A 62 7.77 -6.57 -0.78
C VAL A 62 7.29 -7.94 -1.23
N ASN A 63 6.39 -7.99 -2.21
CA ASN A 63 5.91 -9.26 -2.75
C ASN A 63 7.01 -10.02 -3.51
N ALA A 64 6.76 -11.31 -3.78
CA ALA A 64 7.76 -12.21 -4.37
C ALA A 64 8.32 -11.71 -5.73
N ASP A 65 7.52 -11.02 -6.54
CA ASP A 65 7.93 -10.51 -7.85
C ASP A 65 8.47 -9.07 -7.84
N GLY A 66 8.54 -8.42 -6.67
CA GLY A 66 9.09 -7.08 -6.52
C GLY A 66 8.21 -5.93 -7.03
N THR A 67 6.96 -6.18 -7.42
CA THR A 67 6.07 -5.16 -8.00
C THR A 67 5.16 -4.46 -7.00
N ARG A 68 5.04 -4.96 -5.77
CA ARG A 68 4.19 -4.39 -4.71
C ARG A 68 4.90 -4.33 -3.38
N VAL A 69 4.73 -3.21 -2.70
CA VAL A 69 5.27 -3.01 -1.35
C VAL A 69 4.14 -2.58 -0.41
N TYR A 70 4.08 -3.21 0.77
CA TYR A 70 3.35 -2.70 1.92
C TYR A 70 4.35 -2.08 2.88
N ARG A 71 4.24 -0.78 3.14
CA ARG A 71 5.04 -0.09 4.18
C ARG A 71 4.24 -0.08 5.47
N PHE A 72 4.88 -0.50 6.55
CA PHE A 72 4.25 -0.54 7.86
C PHE A 72 3.77 0.84 8.31
N PRO A 73 2.74 0.91 9.18
CA PRO A 73 2.25 2.17 9.69
C PRO A 73 3.39 2.90 10.40
N LYS A 74 3.61 4.16 10.01
CA LYS A 74 4.64 5.00 10.59
C LYS A 74 4.11 6.40 10.82
N GLU A 75 4.55 7.00 11.91
CA GLU A 75 4.39 8.43 12.15
C GLU A 75 4.97 9.27 11.01
N LYS A 76 4.21 10.31 10.65
CA LYS A 76 4.48 11.28 9.60
C LYS A 76 4.38 12.68 10.24
N PRO A 77 5.34 13.05 11.10
CA PRO A 77 5.26 14.26 11.92
C PRO A 77 5.19 15.56 11.10
N ASN A 78 5.64 15.52 9.84
CA ASN A 78 5.63 16.67 8.93
C ASN A 78 4.47 16.66 7.92
N THR A 79 3.50 15.75 8.07
CA THR A 79 2.30 15.73 7.21
C THR A 79 1.19 16.53 7.92
N PRO A 80 0.65 17.60 7.29
CA PRO A 80 -0.43 18.37 7.88
C PRO A 80 -1.62 17.47 8.25
N ALA A 81 -2.27 17.79 9.37
CA ALA A 81 -3.37 17.00 9.93
C ALA A 81 -4.55 16.84 8.96
N GLU A 82 -4.75 17.81 8.05
CA GLU A 82 -5.75 17.74 6.97
C GLU A 82 -5.52 16.57 5.99
N PHE A 83 -4.31 16.00 5.94
CA PHE A 83 -3.96 14.86 5.10
C PHE A 83 -3.81 13.56 5.91
N THR A 84 -3.93 13.61 7.23
CA THR A 84 -3.84 12.47 8.14
C THR A 84 -4.46 12.79 9.51
N ASN A 85 -5.60 12.16 9.82
CA ASN A 85 -6.30 12.39 11.10
C ASN A 85 -5.46 12.03 12.34
N THR A 86 -4.49 11.13 12.21
CA THR A 86 -3.70 10.60 13.34
C THR A 86 -2.21 10.92 13.25
N GLY A 87 -1.74 11.46 12.12
CA GLY A 87 -0.31 11.57 11.84
C GLY A 87 0.37 10.23 11.51
N ILE A 88 -0.36 9.11 11.47
CA ILE A 88 0.17 7.78 11.15
C ILE A 88 -0.39 7.35 9.80
N GLN A 89 0.47 6.77 8.95
CA GLN A 89 0.04 6.21 7.67
C GLN A 89 0.76 4.90 7.36
N ALA A 90 0.02 3.94 6.82
CA ALA A 90 0.57 2.81 6.08
C ALA A 90 0.57 3.14 4.57
N ASN A 91 1.39 2.44 3.78
CA ASN A 91 1.45 2.66 2.33
C ASN A 91 1.33 1.35 1.54
N PHE A 92 0.48 1.38 0.51
CA PHE A 92 0.29 0.32 -0.48
C PHE A 92 0.86 0.81 -1.82
N GLU A 93 2.06 0.36 -2.15
CA GLU A 93 2.84 0.88 -3.26
C GLU A 93 2.87 -0.11 -4.43
N ILE A 94 2.79 0.41 -5.66
CA ILE A 94 3.09 -0.33 -6.89
C ILE A 94 4.42 0.18 -7.44
N LEU A 95 5.31 -0.75 -7.76
CA LEU A 95 6.58 -0.49 -8.41
C LEU A 95 6.51 -0.88 -9.89
N LYS A 96 7.12 -0.05 -10.74
CA LYS A 96 7.42 -0.34 -12.14
C LYS A 96 8.89 -0.09 -12.36
N ASP A 97 9.63 -1.10 -12.81
CA ASP A 97 11.08 -1.02 -13.02
C ASP A 97 11.83 -0.55 -11.76
N GLY A 98 11.40 -1.04 -10.60
CA GLY A 98 11.94 -0.66 -9.28
C GLY A 98 11.54 0.72 -8.77
N LYS A 99 10.81 1.52 -9.57
CA LYS A 99 10.36 2.87 -9.20
C LYS A 99 8.91 2.87 -8.76
N ARG A 100 8.61 3.60 -7.69
CA ARG A 100 7.24 3.75 -7.20
C ARG A 100 6.40 4.59 -8.16
N VAL A 101 5.32 4.02 -8.65
CA VAL A 101 4.38 4.65 -9.59
C VAL A 101 2.96 4.84 -9.01
N SER A 102 2.66 4.18 -7.89
CA SER A 102 1.41 4.32 -7.14
C SER A 102 1.70 4.23 -5.66
N ASN A 103 1.02 5.03 -4.84
CA ASN A 103 1.18 5.09 -3.40
C ASN A 103 -0.15 5.39 -2.70
N GLY A 104 -0.93 4.34 -2.42
CA GLY A 104 -2.14 4.44 -1.62
C GLY A 104 -1.81 4.57 -0.14
N HIS A 105 -2.29 5.60 0.54
CA HIS A 105 -2.09 5.78 1.98
C HIS A 105 -3.37 5.50 2.77
N MET A 106 -3.21 4.80 3.90
CA MET A 106 -4.26 4.47 4.86
C MET A 106 -3.89 4.93 6.26
#